data_AF-A0A259PKZ5-F1
#
_entry.id   AF-A0A259PKZ5-F1
#
_cell.length_a   1.000
_cell.length_b   1.000
_cell.length_c   1.000
_cell.angle_alpha   90.00
_cell.angle_beta   90.00
_cell.angle_gamma   90.00
#
_symmetry.space_group_name_H-M   'P 1'
#
loop_
_entity.id
_entity.type
_entity.pdbx_description
1 polymer ?
#
loop_
_entity_poly.entity_id
_entity_poly.type
_entity_poly.pdbx_seq_one_letter_code
_entity_poly.pdbx_strand_id
1 'polypeptide(L)'
;MIERMIENNQKKSKKPTSGKGKGGPRVGAGRKEGSLTKRTREIAEVAAAKGITPLEVMMNTMMELYKEAGNCAGESNQHHDHGDKASEHDDGHDAMIAENRIKLLNMAATIARHAAPYVHPRLSAIEHTGKDGAPLQSGVLVVPSAMGMYEWEQVAQAKR
;
A
#
# COMPACT_ATOMS: atom_id res chain seq x y z
N MET A 1 3.81 -0.65 -24.41
CA MET A 1 2.54 -1.25 -23.94
C MET A 1 2.91 -2.41 -23.03
N ILE A 2 2.89 -2.21 -21.71
CA ILE A 2 3.38 -3.20 -20.74
C ILE A 2 2.14 -3.89 -20.15
N GLU A 3 1.86 -5.11 -20.59
CA GLU A 3 0.88 -6.00 -19.96
C GLU A 3 1.39 -6.42 -18.59
N ARG A 4 0.84 -5.85 -17.51
CA ARG A 4 1.04 -6.39 -16.16
C ARG A 4 0.01 -7.50 -15.94
N MET A 5 0.46 -8.75 -16.07
CA MET A 5 -0.26 -9.92 -15.56
C MET A 5 -0.34 -9.85 -14.04
N ILE A 6 -1.54 -9.66 -13.50
CA ILE A 6 -1.81 -9.74 -12.05
C ILE A 6 -2.06 -11.22 -11.72
N GLU A 7 -1.06 -11.87 -11.15
CA GLU A 7 -1.11 -13.30 -10.82
C GLU A 7 -1.99 -13.54 -9.58
N ASN A 8 -2.99 -14.41 -9.72
CA ASN A 8 -4.02 -14.66 -8.71
C ASN A 8 -3.52 -15.66 -7.65
N ASN A 9 -3.04 -15.17 -6.50
CA ASN A 9 -2.46 -15.99 -5.43
C ASN A 9 -3.49 -16.67 -4.47
N GLN A 10 -4.79 -16.64 -4.78
CA GLN A 10 -5.77 -17.37 -3.98
C GLN A 10 -5.79 -18.87 -4.32
N LYS A 11 -4.80 -19.61 -3.84
CA LYS A 11 -4.84 -21.09 -3.85
C LYS A 11 -6.01 -21.57 -2.98
N LYS A 12 -6.85 -22.45 -3.56
CA LYS A 12 -8.01 -23.07 -2.91
C LYS A 12 -7.60 -23.74 -1.59
N SER A 13 -8.29 -23.43 -0.50
CA SER A 13 -8.08 -24.10 0.77
C SER A 13 -8.42 -25.60 0.65
N LYS A 14 -7.59 -26.45 1.27
CA LYS A 14 -7.82 -27.90 1.31
C LYS A 14 -9.12 -28.18 2.06
N LYS A 15 -9.98 -29.04 1.49
CA LYS A 15 -11.25 -29.47 2.11
C LYS A 15 -11.00 -30.08 3.50
N PRO A 16 -11.81 -29.75 4.52
CA PRO A 16 -11.69 -30.36 5.84
C PRO A 16 -12.07 -31.84 5.77
N THR A 17 -11.26 -32.68 6.40
CA THR A 17 -11.52 -34.11 6.60
C THR A 17 -12.74 -34.29 7.49
N SER A 18 -13.69 -35.13 7.05
CA SER A 18 -14.97 -35.37 7.71
C SER A 18 -14.78 -35.93 9.13
N GLY A 19 -14.96 -35.08 10.14
CA GLY A 19 -15.08 -35.50 11.53
C GLY A 19 -16.39 -36.26 11.76
N LYS A 20 -16.30 -37.42 12.42
CA LYS A 20 -17.47 -38.22 12.85
C LYS A 20 -18.23 -37.45 13.93
N GLY A 21 -19.27 -36.72 13.56
CA GLY A 21 -20.22 -36.14 14.49
C GLY A 21 -20.91 -34.89 13.96
N LYS A 22 -22.22 -35.01 13.75
CA LYS A 22 -23.22 -33.97 13.41
C LYS A 22 -23.18 -33.43 11.97
N GLY A 23 -24.17 -33.87 11.19
CA GLY A 23 -24.71 -33.17 10.03
C GLY A 23 -23.71 -32.85 8.91
N GLY A 24 -23.43 -33.83 8.05
CA GLY A 24 -22.66 -33.59 6.83
C GLY A 24 -23.36 -32.60 5.88
N PRO A 25 -22.60 -31.93 4.98
CA PRO A 25 -23.17 -31.05 3.98
C PRO A 25 -24.24 -31.78 3.18
N ARG A 26 -25.46 -31.22 3.09
CA ARG A 26 -26.50 -31.80 2.22
C ARG A 26 -26.06 -31.61 0.77
N VAL A 27 -26.37 -32.58 -0.09
CA VAL A 27 -26.12 -32.46 -1.53
C VAL A 27 -26.84 -31.19 -2.03
N GLY A 28 -26.09 -30.23 -2.57
CA GLY A 28 -26.63 -28.94 -3.01
C GLY A 28 -26.78 -27.87 -1.93
N ALA A 29 -26.31 -28.09 -0.69
CA ALA A 29 -26.26 -27.04 0.32
C ALA A 29 -25.15 -26.03 0.01
N GLY A 30 -25.50 -24.74 0.10
CA GLY A 30 -24.56 -23.64 -0.08
C GLY A 30 -24.87 -22.76 -1.28
N ARG A 31 -24.13 -21.67 -1.38
CA ARG A 31 -24.24 -20.72 -2.49
C ARG A 31 -23.73 -21.40 -3.77
N LYS A 32 -24.52 -21.37 -4.84
CA LYS A 32 -24.09 -21.81 -6.18
C LYS A 32 -22.73 -21.20 -6.51
N GLU A 33 -21.77 -22.05 -6.88
CA GLU A 33 -20.40 -21.61 -7.12
C GLU A 33 -20.34 -20.53 -8.20
N GLY A 34 -19.61 -19.46 -7.90
CA GLY A 34 -19.06 -18.54 -8.89
C GLY A 34 -20.00 -17.48 -9.47
N SER A 35 -21.33 -17.57 -9.40
CA SER A 35 -22.19 -16.59 -10.12
C SER A 35 -22.01 -15.14 -9.63
N LEU A 36 -22.15 -14.89 -8.32
CA LEU A 36 -21.91 -13.54 -7.78
C LEU A 36 -20.42 -13.19 -7.78
N THR A 37 -19.56 -14.19 -7.61
CA THR A 37 -18.11 -14.01 -7.59
C THR A 37 -17.55 -13.61 -8.96
N LYS A 38 -18.14 -14.09 -10.07
CA LYS A 38 -17.80 -13.69 -11.45
C LYS A 38 -18.11 -12.22 -11.67
N ARG A 39 -19.35 -11.78 -11.37
CA ARG A 39 -19.76 -10.38 -11.52
C ARG A 39 -18.92 -9.43 -10.68
N THR A 40 -18.63 -9.77 -9.41
CA THR A 40 -17.77 -8.95 -8.56
C THR A 40 -16.34 -8.88 -9.08
N ARG A 41 -15.82 -9.98 -9.64
CA ARG A 41 -14.48 -10.02 -10.24
C ARG A 41 -14.40 -9.16 -11.49
N GLU A 42 -15.36 -9.26 -12.39
CA GLU A 42 -15.42 -8.44 -13.60
C GLU A 42 -15.44 -6.94 -13.26
N ILE A 43 -16.22 -6.53 -12.24
CA ILE A 43 -16.23 -5.14 -11.77
C ILE A 43 -14.85 -4.71 -11.25
N ALA A 44 -14.18 -5.58 -10.49
CA ALA A 44 -12.83 -5.28 -9.97
C ALA A 44 -11.79 -5.17 -11.08
N GLU A 45 -11.85 -6.03 -12.09
CA GLU A 45 -10.98 -5.99 -13.27
C GLU A 45 -11.21 -4.73 -14.10
N VAL A 46 -12.47 -4.34 -14.32
CA VAL A 46 -12.82 -3.10 -15.01
C VAL A 46 -12.38 -1.87 -14.22
N ALA A 47 -12.53 -1.88 -12.89
CA ALA A 47 -12.06 -0.81 -12.02
C ALA A 47 -10.53 -0.68 -12.06
N ALA A 48 -9.82 -1.81 -12.05
CA ALA A 48 -8.36 -1.84 -12.18
C ALA A 48 -7.88 -1.33 -13.54
N ALA A 49 -8.54 -1.72 -14.63
CA ALA A 49 -8.22 -1.23 -15.97
C ALA A 49 -8.43 0.28 -16.12
N LYS A 50 -9.38 0.85 -15.36
CA LYS A 50 -9.68 2.28 -15.33
C LYS A 50 -8.87 3.07 -14.30
N GLY A 51 -8.04 2.43 -13.47
CA GLY A 51 -7.30 3.09 -12.40
C GLY A 51 -8.19 3.65 -11.28
N ILE A 52 -9.37 3.05 -11.07
CA ILE A 52 -10.32 3.40 -10.00
C ILE A 52 -10.45 2.29 -8.96
N THR A 53 -9.35 1.58 -8.69
CA THR A 53 -9.32 0.61 -7.61
C THR A 53 -9.54 1.31 -6.25
N PRO A 54 -10.02 0.60 -5.23
CA PRO A 54 -10.17 1.18 -3.90
C PRO A 54 -8.89 1.82 -3.37
N LEU A 55 -7.73 1.23 -3.66
CA LEU A 55 -6.44 1.78 -3.24
C LEU A 55 -6.13 3.11 -3.93
N GLU A 56 -6.32 3.20 -5.25
CA GLU A 56 -6.11 4.43 -6.02
C GLU A 56 -7.05 5.54 -5.55
N VAL A 57 -8.33 5.22 -5.30
CA VAL A 57 -9.30 6.17 -4.76
C VAL A 57 -8.83 6.69 -3.40
N MET A 58 -8.39 5.83 -2.49
CA MET A 58 -7.85 6.25 -1.20
C MET A 58 -6.62 7.16 -1.35
N MET A 59 -5.68 6.83 -2.24
CA MET A 59 -4.49 7.65 -2.43
C MET A 59 -4.78 9.01 -3.05
N ASN A 60 -5.61 9.05 -4.09
CA ASN A 60 -5.94 10.30 -4.78
C ASN A 60 -6.71 11.24 -3.84
N THR A 61 -7.73 10.73 -3.15
CA THR A 61 -8.51 11.52 -2.17
C THR A 61 -7.64 12.03 -1.02
N MET A 62 -6.72 11.20 -0.49
CA MET A 62 -5.77 11.65 0.52
C MET A 62 -4.87 12.78 0.02
N MET A 63 -4.36 12.68 -1.21
CA MET A 63 -3.48 13.71 -1.82
C MET A 63 -4.23 15.01 -2.10
N GLU A 64 -5.46 14.93 -2.60
CA GLU A 64 -6.32 16.10 -2.86
C GLU A 64 -6.60 16.86 -1.56
N LEU A 65 -7.03 16.16 -0.50
CA LEU A 65 -7.30 16.79 0.80
C LEU A 65 -6.04 17.41 1.42
N TYR A 66 -4.89 16.76 1.28
CA TYR A 66 -3.62 17.31 1.76
C TYR A 66 -3.23 18.59 0.99
N LYS A 67 -3.42 18.59 -0.33
CA LYS A 67 -3.18 19.75 -1.18
C LYS A 67 -4.11 20.90 -0.80
N GLU A 68 -5.42 20.65 -0.71
CA GLU A 68 -6.43 21.63 -0.29
C GLU A 68 -6.11 22.24 1.08
N ALA A 69 -5.63 21.44 2.03
CA ALA A 69 -5.19 21.93 3.33
C ALA A 69 -3.96 22.87 3.25
N GLY A 70 -3.09 22.66 2.27
CA GLY A 70 -1.98 23.57 1.96
C GLY A 70 -2.44 24.88 1.33
N ASN A 71 -3.49 24.82 0.49
CA ASN A 71 -4.09 26.01 -0.13
C ASN A 71 -4.77 26.93 0.89
N CYS A 72 -5.39 26.39 1.95
CA CYS A 72 -5.97 27.21 3.04
C CYS A 72 -4.92 28.12 3.72
N ALA A 73 -3.64 27.75 3.71
CA ALA A 73 -2.56 28.56 4.30
C ALA A 73 -2.02 29.64 3.35
N GLY A 74 -2.33 29.57 2.04
CA GLY A 74 -1.69 30.36 0.98
C GLY A 74 -2.41 31.64 0.56
N GLU A 75 -3.65 31.86 1.01
CA GLU A 75 -4.42 33.07 0.64
C GLU A 75 -4.05 34.31 1.48
N SER A 76 -3.17 34.18 2.47
CA SER A 76 -2.69 35.30 3.28
C SER A 76 -1.63 36.19 2.61
N ASN A 77 -1.21 35.90 1.37
CA ASN A 77 -0.04 36.55 0.73
C ASN A 77 -0.32 37.37 -0.55
N GLN A 78 -1.57 37.77 -0.83
CA GLN A 78 -1.86 38.83 -1.81
C GLN A 78 -2.00 40.18 -1.11
N HIS A 79 -0.86 40.77 -0.77
CA HIS A 79 -0.75 42.16 -0.32
C HIS A 79 -0.94 43.09 -1.54
N HIS A 80 -2.18 43.49 -1.83
CA HIS A 80 -2.42 44.71 -2.63
C HIS A 80 -2.13 45.90 -1.72
N ASP A 81 -0.95 46.47 -1.88
CA ASP A 81 -0.51 47.68 -1.21
C ASP A 81 -1.40 48.86 -1.60
N HIS A 82 -2.34 49.24 -0.73
CA HIS A 82 -2.90 50.59 -0.70
C HIS A 82 -3.38 50.97 0.70
N GLY A 83 -2.52 51.71 1.41
CA GLY A 83 -2.93 52.91 2.15
C GLY A 83 -3.73 52.71 3.44
N ASP A 84 -2.99 52.59 4.54
CA ASP A 84 -3.22 53.25 5.83
C ASP A 84 -4.70 53.41 6.28
N LYS A 85 -5.23 52.34 6.88
CA LYS A 85 -6.35 52.40 7.84
C LYS A 85 -6.06 51.39 8.94
N ALA A 86 -5.89 51.87 10.16
CA ALA A 86 -5.84 51.05 11.36
C ALA A 86 -7.09 50.14 11.39
N SER A 87 -6.92 48.84 11.13
CA SER A 87 -7.98 47.86 11.29
C SER A 87 -7.82 47.19 12.65
N GLU A 88 -8.93 47.21 13.38
CA GLU A 88 -9.20 46.48 14.61
C GLU A 88 -8.79 45.00 14.45
N HIS A 89 -8.28 44.41 15.54
CA HIS A 89 -7.87 43.01 15.61
C HIS A 89 -9.08 42.12 15.29
N ASP A 90 -9.11 41.55 14.09
CA ASP A 90 -10.11 40.56 13.65
C ASP A 90 -9.45 39.18 13.61
N ASP A 91 -9.35 38.58 14.79
CA ASP A 91 -8.78 37.26 15.08
C ASP A 91 -9.68 36.09 14.61
N GLY A 92 -10.88 36.37 14.10
CA GLY A 92 -11.85 35.36 13.68
C GLY A 92 -11.53 34.68 12.34
N HIS A 93 -10.96 35.41 11.38
CA HIS A 93 -10.67 34.87 10.04
C HIS A 93 -9.52 33.84 10.07
N ASP A 94 -8.47 34.10 10.86
CA ASP A 94 -7.32 33.21 11.01
C ASP A 94 -7.71 31.89 11.72
N ALA A 95 -8.57 31.98 12.73
CA ALA A 95 -9.13 30.81 13.41
C ALA A 95 -9.95 29.92 12.45
N MET A 96 -10.78 30.51 11.58
CA MET A 96 -11.57 29.77 10.60
C MET A 96 -10.71 29.07 9.55
N ILE A 97 -9.63 29.71 9.09
CA ILE A 97 -8.63 29.10 8.19
C ILE A 97 -7.95 27.92 8.89
N ALA A 98 -7.51 28.10 10.13
CA ALA A 98 -6.85 27.05 10.91
C ALA A 98 -7.77 25.85 11.15
N GLU A 99 -9.04 26.08 11.49
CA GLU A 99 -10.03 25.03 11.68
C GLU A 99 -10.28 24.22 10.40
N ASN A 100 -10.47 24.89 9.26
CA ASN A 100 -10.70 24.22 7.98
C ASN A 100 -9.50 23.37 7.58
N ARG A 101 -8.28 23.89 7.78
CA ARG A 101 -7.04 23.16 7.56
C ARG A 101 -6.94 21.91 8.45
N ILE A 102 -7.23 22.02 9.74
CA ILE A 102 -7.21 20.89 10.68
C ILE A 102 -8.21 19.81 10.25
N LYS A 103 -9.42 20.19 9.84
CA LYS A 103 -10.45 19.25 9.36
C LYS A 103 -9.97 18.47 8.12
N LEU A 104 -9.42 19.16 7.12
CA LEU A 104 -8.90 18.55 5.89
C LEU A 104 -7.75 17.58 6.18
N LEU A 105 -6.80 17.98 7.03
CA LEU A 105 -5.68 17.11 7.44
C LEU A 105 -6.15 15.86 8.20
N ASN A 106 -7.14 15.99 9.08
CA ASN A 106 -7.71 14.85 9.79
C ASN A 106 -8.42 13.86 8.85
N MET A 107 -9.12 14.36 7.82
CA MET A 107 -9.71 13.50 6.79
C MET A 107 -8.62 12.79 5.99
N ALA A 108 -7.58 13.50 5.55
CA ALA A 108 -6.45 12.91 4.85
C ALA A 108 -5.75 11.83 5.70
N ALA A 109 -5.50 12.08 6.98
CA ALA A 109 -4.89 11.12 7.91
C ALA A 109 -5.77 9.86 8.10
N THR A 110 -7.09 10.03 8.13
CA THR A 110 -8.03 8.91 8.24
C THR A 110 -7.94 8.00 7.02
N ILE A 111 -7.89 8.57 5.81
CA ILE A 111 -7.75 7.81 4.57
C ILE A 111 -6.37 7.14 4.51
N ALA A 112 -5.30 7.86 4.88
CA ALA A 112 -3.94 7.33 4.96
C ALA A 112 -3.88 6.06 5.84
N ARG A 113 -4.55 6.09 7.00
CA ARG A 113 -4.65 4.92 7.90
C ARG A 113 -5.32 3.73 7.23
N HIS A 114 -6.36 3.94 6.43
CA HIS A 114 -7.04 2.85 5.70
C HIS A 114 -6.20 2.31 4.55
N ALA A 115 -5.37 3.14 3.94
CA ALA A 115 -4.50 2.77 2.83
C ALA A 115 -3.18 2.09 3.29
N ALA A 116 -2.74 2.36 4.52
CA ALA A 116 -1.46 1.90 5.07
C ALA A 116 -1.19 0.39 4.93
N PRO A 117 -2.15 -0.53 5.17
CA PRO A 117 -1.91 -1.97 5.05
C PRO A 117 -1.52 -2.44 3.64
N TYR A 118 -1.88 -1.67 2.61
CA TYR A 118 -1.62 -2.01 1.21
C TYR A 118 -0.30 -1.44 0.69
N VAL A 119 0.22 -0.39 1.33
CA VAL A 119 1.49 0.25 0.96
C VAL A 119 2.65 -0.23 1.81
N HIS A 120 2.38 -0.52 3.09
CA HIS A 120 3.40 -0.87 4.08
C HIS A 120 3.23 -2.35 4.45
N PRO A 121 3.87 -3.28 3.72
CA PRO A 121 3.75 -4.70 4.01
C PRO A 121 4.21 -4.98 5.43
N ARG A 122 3.44 -5.80 6.16
CA ARG A 122 3.81 -6.24 7.51
C ARG A 122 5.02 -7.16 7.40
N LEU A 123 6.00 -7.04 8.29
CA LEU A 123 7.20 -7.90 8.33
C LEU A 123 6.86 -9.40 8.29
N SER A 124 5.74 -9.81 8.89
CA SER A 124 5.26 -11.20 8.87
C SER A 124 4.84 -11.72 7.49
N ALA A 125 4.61 -10.82 6.53
CA ALA A 125 4.25 -11.15 5.14
C ALA A 125 5.47 -11.09 4.20
N ILE A 126 6.64 -10.70 4.69
CA ILE A 126 7.88 -10.68 3.94
C ILE A 126 8.55 -12.05 4.14
N GLU A 127 8.57 -12.86 3.07
CA GLU A 127 9.27 -14.15 3.09
C GLU A 127 10.78 -13.89 3.15
N HIS A 128 11.37 -14.10 4.33
CA HIS A 128 12.82 -14.21 4.50
C HIS A 128 13.27 -15.61 4.08
N THR A 129 13.16 -15.92 2.79
CA THR A 129 13.65 -17.18 2.21
C THR A 129 14.82 -16.89 1.28
N GLY A 130 15.75 -17.84 1.19
CA GLY A 130 16.81 -17.85 0.19
C GLY A 130 16.25 -18.14 -1.20
N LYS A 131 17.14 -18.15 -2.21
CA LYS A 131 16.79 -18.47 -3.60
C LYS A 131 15.95 -19.77 -3.65
N ASP A 132 14.83 -19.71 -4.36
CA ASP A 132 13.88 -20.84 -4.55
C ASP A 132 13.17 -21.35 -3.27
N GLY A 133 13.02 -20.50 -2.25
CA GLY A 133 12.34 -20.87 -1.00
C GLY A 133 13.21 -21.70 -0.05
N ALA A 134 14.49 -21.86 -0.37
CA ALA A 134 15.46 -22.50 0.52
C ALA A 134 15.63 -21.69 1.82
N PRO A 135 16.04 -22.31 2.93
CA PRO A 135 16.43 -21.57 4.13
C PRO A 135 17.47 -20.50 3.78
N LEU A 136 17.35 -19.31 4.35
CA LEU A 136 18.39 -18.28 4.23
C LEU A 136 19.71 -18.90 4.67
N GLN A 137 20.70 -18.91 3.78
CA GLN A 137 22.04 -19.33 4.15
C GLN A 137 22.63 -18.24 5.04
N SER A 138 22.44 -18.39 6.36
CA SER A 138 23.16 -17.61 7.37
C SER A 138 24.60 -18.14 7.43
N GLY A 139 25.34 -17.97 6.33
CA GLY A 139 26.77 -18.17 6.32
C GLY A 139 27.42 -16.95 6.93
N VAL A 140 28.09 -17.11 8.07
CA VAL A 140 29.13 -16.16 8.47
C VAL A 140 30.13 -16.14 7.31
N LEU A 141 30.23 -15.02 6.60
CA LEU A 141 31.31 -14.81 5.65
C LEU A 141 32.59 -14.73 6.50
N VAL A 142 33.22 -15.87 6.75
CA VAL A 142 34.59 -15.91 7.21
C VAL A 142 35.39 -15.39 6.05
N VAL A 143 35.60 -14.07 6.01
CA VAL A 143 36.57 -13.45 5.10
C VAL A 143 37.91 -14.03 5.51
N PRO A 144 38.57 -14.84 4.67
CA PRO A 144 39.91 -15.30 4.96
C PRO A 144 40.76 -14.04 5.14
N SER A 145 41.47 -13.94 6.27
CA SER A 145 42.44 -12.88 6.52
C SER A 145 43.28 -12.69 5.25
N ALA A 146 43.08 -11.55 4.57
CA ALA A 146 43.67 -11.15 3.29
C ALA A 146 44.32 -12.31 2.49
N MET A 147 43.51 -13.03 1.71
CA MET A 147 44.02 -14.01 0.75
C MET A 147 45.06 -13.32 -0.15
N GLY A 148 46.25 -13.92 -0.28
CA GLY A 148 47.34 -13.33 -1.05
C GLY A 148 46.94 -13.14 -2.52
N MET A 149 47.46 -12.11 -3.18
CA MET A 149 47.09 -11.74 -4.56
C MET A 149 47.19 -12.91 -5.56
N TYR A 150 48.12 -13.84 -5.32
CA TYR A 150 48.35 -15.05 -6.12
C TYR A 150 47.29 -16.15 -5.94
N GLU A 151 46.63 -16.19 -4.78
CA GLU A 151 45.59 -17.18 -4.48
C GLU A 151 44.24 -16.72 -5.03
N TRP A 152 44.01 -15.40 -5.09
CA TRP A 152 42.86 -14.80 -5.77
C TRP A 152 42.81 -15.07 -7.28
N GLU A 153 43.95 -14.99 -7.96
CA GLU A 153 44.04 -15.17 -9.41
C GLU A 153 43.68 -16.59 -9.84
N GLN A 154 44.09 -17.59 -9.05
CA GLN A 154 43.76 -19.00 -9.29
C GLN A 154 42.27 -19.31 -9.07
N VAL A 155 41.65 -18.75 -8.03
CA VAL A 155 40.21 -18.93 -7.78
C VAL A 155 39.37 -18.26 -8.87
N ALA A 156 39.83 -17.13 -9.42
CA ALA A 156 39.16 -16.45 -10.53
C ALA A 156 39.27 -17.21 -11.87
N GLN A 157 40.39 -17.90 -12.11
CA GLN A 157 40.60 -18.71 -13.31
C GLN A 157 39.86 -20.05 -13.29
N ALA A 158 39.67 -20.67 -12.12
CA ALA A 158 38.95 -21.93 -11.98
C ALA A 158 37.44 -21.83 -12.25
N LYS A 159 36.89 -20.61 -12.37
CA LYS A 159 35.47 -20.34 -12.55
C LYS A 159 35.08 -19.91 -13.98
N ARG A 160 36.01 -20.00 -14.93
CA ARG A 160 35.75 -19.84 -16.37
C ARG A 160 35.50 -21.19 -17.05
#